data_AF-A0A015L620-F1
#
_entry.id   AF-A0A015L620-F1
#
_cell.length_a   1.000
_cell.length_b   1.000
_cell.length_c   1.000
_cell.angle_alpha   90.00
_cell.angle_beta   90.00
_cell.angle_gamma   90.00
#
_symmetry.space_group_name_H-M   'P 1'
#
loop_
_entity.id
_entity.type
_entity.pdbx_description
1 polymer ?
#
loop_
_entity_poly.entity_id
_entity_poly.type
_entity_poly.pdbx_seq_one_letter_code
_entity_poly.pdbx_strand_id
1 'polypeptide(L)'
;MYNNKRKFPPNLPLDCIVEILEYLRNDKKTLFSNLFVNRTWCQLIIPLLWYRPFEIRNKENIKIIDTLILCLSKREKLKFLEKMNGNRKMINIERTPIFDYPHYIRGLDYRNLEYLIESWVTNSNDNLLPRNIEIFLFNLIGNLIFTRSRGLTILTLEHYDYYYYKFRKSNYTSFKEILSFNNIKNTLENLQKLEIKFFSEIYDEKISSEIISNLFFTLSKYANNIKHIYIDVSVEETILFSQICDSFTNLIESQSNLITLEVNQYLGFSFVNSLYTQSNSLTLLKINYLKNFHTLLPALSACINLETLEFSEYFMIEDIDDLVTCVNNLSPIYIKNLLAYRIDPESIEENFASSMMILIKLSVNTLKSLTLDHVNQGILEVISINCPRIIYLSLNIIPEEISFFSKILSSLTCLESLIFIEDFTGDLSFRKRNILLDIASNLPYTLKYFGFWTMDYDILYDFLQNIHVSIQELDIFKGLNDDEMNIIINFARNNGNLKKFGYKKVFSNESNVSDLCFNEAKSIIPIIGEARHIKHYVIN
;
A
#
# COMPACT_ATOMS: atom_id res chain seq x y z
N MET A 1 -12.80 34.90 55.77
CA MET A 1 -13.05 35.16 54.34
C MET A 1 -11.86 34.65 53.54
N TYR A 2 -11.92 33.43 53.00
CA TYR A 2 -10.87 32.90 52.11
C TYR A 2 -11.20 33.29 50.67
N ASN A 3 -10.37 34.17 50.10
CA ASN A 3 -10.41 34.55 48.68
C ASN A 3 -9.93 33.37 47.82
N ASN A 4 -10.86 32.54 47.34
CA ASN A 4 -10.59 31.57 46.28
C ASN A 4 -10.46 32.32 44.93
N LYS A 5 -9.27 32.85 44.66
CA LYS A 5 -8.89 33.21 43.28
C LYS A 5 -8.80 31.90 42.51
N ARG A 6 -9.81 31.58 41.69
CA ARG A 6 -9.70 30.56 40.64
C ARG A 6 -8.47 30.90 39.82
N LYS A 7 -7.39 30.12 39.95
CA LYS A 7 -6.27 30.18 39.03
C LYS A 7 -6.84 29.73 37.68
N PHE A 8 -6.95 30.66 36.74
CA PHE A 8 -7.21 30.29 35.36
C PHE A 8 -6.05 29.38 34.92
N PRO A 9 -6.32 28.23 34.31
CA PRO A 9 -5.26 27.39 33.78
C PRO A 9 -4.42 28.24 32.80
N PRO A 10 -3.09 28.04 32.76
CA PRO A 10 -2.24 28.77 31.82
C PRO A 10 -2.77 28.57 30.41
N ASN A 11 -3.05 29.67 29.72
CA ASN A 11 -3.58 29.63 28.36
C ASN A 11 -2.40 29.28 27.44
N LEU A 12 -2.45 28.12 26.79
CA LEU A 12 -1.44 27.72 25.81
C LEU A 12 -1.44 28.74 24.65
N PRO A 13 -0.26 29.20 24.17
CA PRO A 13 -0.17 29.99 22.94
C PRO A 13 -0.82 29.25 21.76
N LEU A 14 -1.35 30.01 20.80
CA LEU A 14 -2.04 29.45 19.64
C LEU A 14 -1.14 28.49 18.85
N ASP A 15 0.12 28.86 18.66
CA ASP A 15 1.09 28.05 17.90
C ASP A 15 1.32 26.69 18.56
N CYS A 16 1.41 26.65 19.90
CA CYS A 16 1.51 25.39 20.64
C CYS A 16 0.24 24.54 20.49
N ILE A 17 -0.95 25.15 20.50
CA ILE A 17 -2.20 24.42 20.28
C ILE A 17 -2.20 23.82 18.86
N VAL A 18 -1.82 24.59 17.85
CA VAL A 18 -1.73 24.12 16.46
C VAL A 18 -0.77 22.93 16.36
N GLU A 19 0.44 23.03 16.92
CA GLU A 19 1.41 21.93 16.91
C GLU A 19 0.87 20.66 17.60
N ILE A 20 0.21 20.79 18.76
CA ILE A 20 -0.41 19.67 19.46
C ILE A 20 -1.49 19.02 18.58
N LEU A 21 -2.35 19.82 17.96
CA LEU A 21 -3.43 19.31 17.12
C LEU A 21 -2.92 18.66 15.83
N GLU A 22 -1.85 19.21 15.25
CA GLU A 22 -1.17 18.62 14.09
C GLU A 22 -0.56 17.26 14.42
N TYR A 23 0.06 17.12 15.59
CA TYR A 23 0.54 15.82 16.07
C TYR A 23 -0.60 14.80 16.23
N LEU A 24 -1.80 15.27 16.61
CA LEU A 24 -2.99 14.45 16.78
C LEU A 24 -3.81 14.24 15.49
N ARG A 25 -3.37 14.74 14.33
CA ARG A 25 -4.13 14.77 13.07
C ARG A 25 -4.76 13.41 12.70
N ASN A 26 -4.06 12.31 12.96
CA ASN A 26 -4.50 10.95 12.64
C ASN A 26 -5.29 10.27 13.79
N ASP A 27 -5.24 10.81 15.01
CA ASP A 27 -6.04 10.34 16.15
C ASP A 27 -7.36 11.10 16.23
N LYS A 28 -8.28 10.74 15.31
CA LYS A 28 -9.61 11.35 15.21
C LYS A 28 -10.41 11.27 16.52
N LYS A 29 -10.20 10.22 17.33
CA LYS A 29 -10.90 10.03 18.61
C LYS A 29 -10.45 11.06 19.63
N THR A 30 -9.15 11.25 19.77
CA THR A 30 -8.57 12.26 20.67
C THR A 30 -8.85 13.68 20.16
N LEU A 31 -8.84 13.92 18.85
CA LEU A 31 -9.29 15.19 18.28
C LEU A 31 -10.75 15.48 18.65
N PHE A 32 -11.65 14.50 18.51
CA PHE A 32 -13.06 14.68 18.84
C PHE A 32 -13.28 15.03 20.31
N SER A 33 -12.60 14.37 21.25
CA SER A 33 -12.74 14.70 22.69
C SER A 33 -12.24 16.10 23.01
N ASN A 34 -11.19 16.57 22.31
CA ASN A 34 -10.61 17.90 22.50
C ASN A 34 -11.45 19.05 21.91
N LEU A 35 -12.48 18.76 21.10
CA LEU A 35 -13.44 19.77 20.62
C LEU A 35 -14.11 20.54 21.76
N PHE A 36 -14.29 19.88 22.90
CA PHE A 36 -15.06 20.41 24.03
C PHE A 36 -14.23 21.24 25.01
N VAL A 37 -12.92 21.41 24.77
CA VAL A 37 -12.04 22.20 25.63
C VAL A 37 -12.47 23.67 25.64
N ASN A 38 -12.54 24.31 24.47
CA ASN A 38 -13.09 25.66 24.28
C ASN A 38 -13.33 25.95 22.79
N ARG A 39 -13.86 27.15 22.49
CA ARG A 39 -14.19 27.58 21.12
C ARG A 39 -12.97 27.58 20.18
N THR A 40 -11.80 27.99 20.64
CA THR A 40 -10.57 28.05 19.82
C THR A 40 -10.16 26.65 19.37
N TRP A 41 -10.11 25.69 20.31
CA TRP A 41 -9.83 24.29 20.02
C TRP A 41 -10.84 23.71 19.03
N CYS A 42 -12.13 23.95 19.27
CA CYS A 42 -13.19 23.53 18.35
C CYS A 42 -12.97 24.06 16.91
N GLN A 43 -12.67 25.35 16.76
CA GLN A 43 -12.44 25.96 15.43
C GLN A 43 -11.22 25.40 14.70
N LEU A 44 -10.17 25.01 15.41
CA LEU A 44 -8.96 24.41 14.82
C LEU A 44 -9.13 22.92 14.50
N ILE A 45 -9.86 22.19 15.33
CA ILE A 45 -10.05 20.74 15.18
C ILE A 45 -11.04 20.39 14.07
N ILE A 46 -12.13 21.16 13.90
CA ILE A 46 -13.17 20.84 12.90
C ILE A 46 -12.58 20.68 11.49
N PRO A 47 -11.70 21.58 10.99
CA PRO A 47 -10.99 21.37 9.73
C PRO A 47 -10.20 20.06 9.66
N LEU A 48 -9.55 19.64 10.75
CA LEU A 48 -8.77 18.40 10.80
C LEU A 48 -9.66 17.17 10.75
N LEU A 49 -10.76 17.16 11.52
CA LEU A 49 -11.73 16.06 11.52
C LEU A 49 -12.44 15.90 10.18
N TRP A 50 -12.80 17.02 9.55
CA TRP A 50 -13.51 17.05 8.26
C TRP A 50 -12.59 17.05 7.04
N TYR A 51 -11.27 16.93 7.23
CA TYR A 51 -10.31 16.84 6.13
C TYR A 51 -10.56 15.60 5.26
N ARG A 52 -10.79 14.44 5.90
CA ARG A 52 -11.07 13.13 5.29
C ARG A 52 -12.21 12.42 6.03
N PRO A 53 -13.47 12.88 5.86
CA PRO A 53 -14.60 12.36 6.61
C PRO A 53 -14.99 10.93 6.17
N PHE A 54 -14.60 10.53 4.95
CA PHE A 54 -14.96 9.24 4.34
C PHE A 54 -13.82 8.19 4.39
N GLU A 55 -12.75 8.43 5.15
CA GLU A 55 -11.60 7.52 5.19
C GLU A 55 -11.89 6.16 5.82
N ILE A 56 -12.87 6.09 6.73
CA ILE A 56 -13.18 4.85 7.47
C ILE A 56 -14.61 4.44 7.15
N ARG A 57 -14.73 3.22 6.62
CA ARG A 57 -16.01 2.54 6.39
C ARG A 57 -16.61 2.06 7.71
N ASN A 58 -17.40 2.91 8.37
CA ASN A 58 -18.11 2.57 9.60
C ASN A 58 -19.57 3.07 9.53
N LYS A 59 -20.55 2.22 9.84
CA LYS A 59 -21.97 2.60 9.90
C LYS A 59 -22.27 3.70 10.92
N GLU A 60 -21.47 3.84 11.97
CA GLU A 60 -21.60 4.95 12.94
C GLU A 60 -21.38 6.32 12.29
N ASN A 61 -20.67 6.37 11.14
CA ASN A 61 -20.40 7.57 10.37
C ASN A 61 -21.58 8.03 9.49
N ILE A 62 -22.73 7.35 9.52
CA ILE A 62 -23.94 7.74 8.76
C ILE A 62 -24.37 9.20 9.07
N LYS A 63 -24.07 9.71 10.28
CA LYS A 63 -24.35 11.11 10.68
C LYS A 63 -23.59 12.16 9.86
N ILE A 64 -22.53 11.76 9.16
CA ILE A 64 -21.83 12.63 8.20
C ILE A 64 -22.80 13.04 7.09
N ILE A 65 -23.61 12.08 6.59
CA ILE A 65 -24.62 12.34 5.56
C ILE A 65 -25.68 13.32 6.09
N ASP A 66 -26.16 13.14 7.32
CA ASP A 66 -27.10 14.08 7.95
C ASP A 66 -26.51 15.51 7.96
N THR A 67 -25.25 15.63 8.36
CA THR A 67 -24.56 16.92 8.45
C THR A 67 -24.38 17.58 7.07
N LEU A 68 -24.05 16.79 6.04
CA LEU A 68 -23.95 17.30 4.67
C LEU A 68 -25.31 17.75 4.12
N ILE A 69 -26.39 17.01 4.40
CA ILE A 69 -27.76 17.40 4.06
C ILE A 69 -28.13 18.74 4.73
N LEU A 70 -27.71 18.97 5.98
CA LEU A 70 -27.91 20.26 6.65
C LEU A 70 -27.14 21.41 6.00
N CYS A 71 -26.03 21.12 5.32
CA CYS A 71 -25.21 22.10 4.59
C CYS A 71 -25.72 22.44 3.19
N LEU A 72 -26.77 21.75 2.70
CA LEU A 72 -27.39 22.06 1.42
C LEU A 72 -27.99 23.49 1.41
N SER A 73 -28.00 24.13 0.25
CA SER A 73 -28.71 25.40 0.06
C SER A 73 -30.22 25.22 0.26
N LYS A 74 -30.96 26.32 0.49
CA LYS A 74 -32.42 26.27 0.61
C LYS A 74 -33.09 25.56 -0.57
N ARG A 75 -32.62 25.80 -1.79
CA ARG A 75 -33.17 25.18 -3.01
C ARG A 75 -32.88 23.67 -3.06
N GLU A 76 -31.68 23.25 -2.69
CA GLU A 76 -31.31 21.83 -2.67
C GLU A 76 -32.03 21.07 -1.56
N LYS A 77 -32.23 21.69 -0.40
CA LYS A 77 -33.05 21.15 0.70
C LYS A 77 -34.49 20.88 0.25
N LEU A 78 -35.09 21.79 -0.52
CA LEU A 78 -36.44 21.58 -1.09
C LEU A 78 -36.46 20.40 -2.07
N LYS A 79 -35.51 20.32 -3.00
CA LYS A 79 -35.38 19.18 -3.93
C LYS A 79 -35.21 17.84 -3.19
N PHE A 80 -34.41 17.84 -2.11
CA PHE A 80 -34.23 16.69 -1.25
C PHE A 80 -35.57 16.27 -0.61
N LEU A 81 -36.29 17.22 -0.02
CA LEU A 81 -37.61 16.97 0.61
C LEU A 81 -38.63 16.40 -0.39
N GLU A 82 -38.72 16.99 -1.58
CA GLU A 82 -39.58 16.52 -2.66
C GLU A 82 -39.23 15.09 -3.07
N LYS A 83 -37.93 14.77 -3.22
CA LYS A 83 -37.51 13.42 -3.60
C LYS A 83 -37.81 12.37 -2.52
N MET A 84 -37.78 12.78 -1.26
CA MET A 84 -37.98 11.89 -0.11
C MET A 84 -39.45 11.58 0.20
N ASN A 85 -40.43 12.32 -0.36
CA ASN A 85 -41.87 12.00 -0.37
C ASN A 85 -42.43 11.39 0.94
N GLY A 86 -42.14 11.99 2.10
CA GLY A 86 -42.70 11.55 3.39
C GLY A 86 -42.02 10.33 4.04
N ASN A 87 -40.94 9.79 3.45
CA ASN A 87 -40.14 8.74 4.08
C ASN A 87 -39.44 9.29 5.33
N ARG A 88 -39.73 8.66 6.48
CA ARG A 88 -39.47 9.20 7.82
C ARG A 88 -38.01 9.05 8.22
N LYS A 89 -37.14 9.91 7.70
CA LYS A 89 -35.94 10.31 8.43
C LYS A 89 -36.16 11.69 9.03
N MET A 90 -36.20 11.76 10.36
CA MET A 90 -36.33 12.98 11.14
C MET A 90 -35.02 13.81 11.11
N ILE A 91 -34.47 14.11 9.93
CA ILE A 91 -33.50 15.20 9.84
C ILE A 91 -34.30 16.48 10.01
N ASN A 92 -34.03 17.23 11.08
CA ASN A 92 -34.54 18.59 11.21
C ASN A 92 -33.76 19.51 10.25
N ILE A 93 -34.20 19.54 8.98
CA ILE A 93 -33.56 20.26 7.87
C ILE A 93 -33.54 21.79 8.08
N GLU A 94 -34.39 22.29 8.98
CA GLU A 94 -34.41 23.70 9.40
C GLU A 94 -33.19 24.07 10.26
N ARG A 95 -32.50 23.09 10.85
CA ARG A 95 -31.25 23.36 11.58
C ARG A 95 -30.19 23.90 10.63
N THR A 96 -29.50 24.92 11.10
CA THR A 96 -28.32 25.47 10.43
C THR A 96 -27.06 24.82 11.00
N PRO A 97 -26.15 24.32 10.15
CA PRO A 97 -24.88 23.79 10.62
C PRO A 97 -24.04 24.94 11.18
N ILE A 98 -23.30 24.66 12.26
CA ILE A 98 -22.44 25.66 12.94
C ILE A 98 -21.24 26.04 12.06
N PHE A 99 -20.77 25.07 11.26
CA PHE A 99 -19.63 25.20 10.37
C PHE A 99 -20.04 24.86 8.94
N ASP A 100 -19.31 25.40 7.97
CA ASP A 100 -19.42 24.97 6.57
C ASP A 100 -18.63 23.68 6.38
N TYR A 101 -19.19 22.55 6.83
CA TYR A 101 -18.47 21.28 6.83
C TYR A 101 -17.93 20.84 5.46
N PRO A 102 -18.69 20.94 4.33
CA PRO A 102 -18.17 20.64 2.99
C PRO A 102 -16.90 21.41 2.63
N HIS A 103 -16.74 22.62 3.15
CA HIS A 103 -15.59 23.48 2.89
C HIS A 103 -14.25 22.89 3.32
N TYR A 104 -14.27 22.07 4.38
CA TYR A 104 -13.06 21.48 4.96
C TYR A 104 -12.68 20.13 4.33
N ILE A 105 -13.53 19.59 3.45
CA ILE A 105 -13.27 18.31 2.79
C ILE A 105 -12.15 18.50 1.77
N ARG A 106 -11.06 17.77 1.96
CA ARG A 106 -9.86 17.78 1.10
C ARG A 106 -9.50 16.38 0.59
N GLY A 107 -9.95 15.32 1.24
CA GLY A 107 -9.83 13.96 0.74
C GLY A 107 -11.19 13.31 0.55
N LEU A 108 -11.43 12.82 -0.66
CA LEU A 108 -12.65 12.11 -1.03
C LEU A 108 -12.32 10.64 -1.28
N ASP A 109 -12.82 9.78 -0.41
CA ASP A 109 -12.93 8.36 -0.65
C ASP A 109 -14.34 8.08 -1.17
N TYR A 110 -14.39 7.70 -2.43
CA TYR A 110 -15.60 7.64 -3.20
C TYR A 110 -16.47 6.43 -2.82
N ARG A 111 -15.86 5.24 -2.68
CA ARG A 111 -16.56 4.01 -2.32
C ARG A 111 -17.14 4.08 -0.91
N ASN A 112 -16.42 4.71 0.01
CA ASN A 112 -16.93 4.91 1.37
C ASN A 112 -18.06 5.94 1.42
N LEU A 113 -18.04 6.99 0.59
CA LEU A 113 -19.18 7.90 0.45
C LEU A 113 -20.42 7.15 -0.07
N GLU A 114 -20.28 6.38 -1.14
CA GLU A 114 -21.36 5.56 -1.70
C GLU A 114 -21.93 4.62 -0.64
N TYR A 115 -21.07 3.88 0.07
CA TYR A 115 -21.49 2.99 1.16
C TYR A 115 -22.24 3.72 2.28
N LEU A 116 -21.80 4.91 2.68
CA LEU A 116 -22.47 5.68 3.73
C LEU A 116 -23.83 6.19 3.26
N ILE A 117 -23.97 6.55 1.99
CA ILE A 117 -25.26 6.94 1.40
C ILE A 117 -26.19 5.72 1.33
N GLU A 118 -25.70 4.56 0.86
CA GLU A 118 -26.45 3.31 0.84
C GLU A 118 -26.92 2.93 2.26
N SER A 119 -26.00 2.98 3.24
CA SER A 119 -26.30 2.68 4.64
C SER A 119 -27.27 3.70 5.24
N TRP A 120 -27.15 4.98 4.85
CA TRP A 120 -28.09 6.01 5.25
C TRP A 120 -29.48 5.67 4.68
N VAL A 121 -29.60 5.37 3.39
CA VAL A 121 -30.86 5.02 2.74
C VAL A 121 -31.50 3.75 3.35
N THR A 122 -30.71 2.71 3.62
CA THR A 122 -31.24 1.42 4.12
C THR A 122 -31.56 1.38 5.62
N ASN A 123 -30.99 2.27 6.44
CA ASN A 123 -31.25 2.33 7.90
C ASN A 123 -32.61 2.97 8.27
N SER A 124 -33.54 3.14 7.33
CA SER A 124 -34.95 3.41 7.62
C SER A 124 -35.70 2.08 7.72
N ASN A 125 -36.46 1.86 8.79
CA ASN A 125 -37.22 0.62 9.10
C ASN A 125 -38.31 0.20 8.07
N ASP A 126 -38.28 0.76 6.86
CA ASP A 126 -39.21 0.46 5.77
C ASP A 126 -38.48 -0.29 4.66
N ASN A 127 -39.22 -1.17 3.96
CA ASN A 127 -38.81 -1.90 2.77
C ASN A 127 -37.82 -1.11 1.89
N LEU A 128 -36.71 -1.75 1.50
CA LEU A 128 -35.66 -1.28 0.56
C LEU A 128 -36.04 0.03 -0.16
N LEU A 129 -35.60 1.17 0.36
CA LEU A 129 -35.75 2.43 -0.36
C LEU A 129 -35.14 2.27 -1.78
N PRO A 130 -35.83 2.76 -2.84
CA PRO A 130 -35.43 2.45 -4.20
C PRO A 130 -34.07 3.10 -4.59
N ARG A 131 -33.26 2.39 -5.37
CA ARG A 131 -31.91 2.77 -5.85
C ARG A 131 -31.84 4.16 -6.49
N ASN A 132 -32.95 4.66 -7.03
CA ASN A 132 -33.04 6.03 -7.55
C ASN A 132 -32.88 7.12 -6.49
N ILE A 133 -33.15 6.84 -5.21
CA ILE A 133 -32.90 7.75 -4.09
C ILE A 133 -31.41 7.78 -3.76
N GLU A 134 -30.77 6.62 -3.72
CA GLU A 134 -29.32 6.50 -3.51
C GLU A 134 -28.55 7.32 -4.56
N ILE A 135 -28.82 7.07 -5.85
CA ILE A 135 -28.22 7.82 -6.98
C ILE A 135 -28.48 9.33 -6.85
N PHE A 136 -29.70 9.72 -6.49
CA PHE A 136 -30.03 11.13 -6.30
C PHE A 136 -29.23 11.76 -5.18
N LEU A 137 -29.12 11.09 -4.02
CA LEU A 137 -28.38 11.59 -2.87
C LEU A 137 -26.89 11.65 -3.16
N PHE A 138 -26.37 10.65 -3.87
CA PHE A 138 -25.00 10.61 -4.33
C PHE A 138 -24.67 11.85 -5.16
N ASN A 139 -25.46 12.10 -6.20
CA ASN A 139 -25.31 13.28 -7.05
C ASN A 139 -25.44 14.60 -6.28
N LEU A 140 -26.39 14.68 -5.35
CA LEU A 140 -26.64 15.89 -4.57
C LEU A 140 -25.46 16.19 -3.63
N ILE A 141 -24.97 15.19 -2.92
CA ILE A 141 -23.86 15.34 -1.97
C ILE A 141 -22.52 15.51 -2.71
N GLY A 142 -22.30 14.77 -3.79
CA GLY A 142 -21.12 14.92 -4.65
C GLY A 142 -21.00 16.33 -5.22
N ASN A 143 -22.09 16.88 -5.78
CA ASN A 143 -22.12 18.27 -6.22
C ASN A 143 -21.90 19.26 -5.08
N LEU A 144 -22.48 19.04 -3.89
CA LEU A 144 -22.23 19.88 -2.71
C LEU A 144 -20.74 19.94 -2.37
N ILE A 145 -20.06 18.80 -2.36
CA ILE A 145 -18.62 18.71 -2.06
C ILE A 145 -17.81 19.44 -3.12
N PHE A 146 -18.05 19.18 -4.40
CA PHE A 146 -17.28 19.79 -5.50
C PHE A 146 -17.51 21.31 -5.62
N THR A 147 -18.70 21.78 -5.29
CA THR A 147 -19.02 23.21 -5.36
C THR A 147 -18.56 24.01 -4.15
N ARG A 148 -18.49 23.40 -2.95
CA ARG A 148 -18.18 24.12 -1.70
C ARG A 148 -16.81 23.83 -1.10
N SER A 149 -16.17 22.72 -1.47
CA SER A 149 -14.80 22.44 -1.03
C SER A 149 -13.82 23.47 -1.58
N ARG A 150 -12.66 23.62 -0.92
CA ARG A 150 -11.53 24.42 -1.44
C ARG A 150 -10.72 23.68 -2.52
N GLY A 151 -11.25 22.59 -3.06
CA GLY A 151 -10.55 21.60 -3.87
C GLY A 151 -9.97 20.45 -3.07
N LEU A 152 -9.84 19.31 -3.73
CA LEU A 152 -9.34 18.07 -3.15
C LEU A 152 -7.82 17.99 -3.29
N THR A 153 -7.17 17.43 -2.29
CA THR A 153 -5.76 17.01 -2.32
C THR A 153 -5.63 15.50 -2.47
N ILE A 154 -6.66 14.73 -2.10
CA ILE A 154 -6.68 13.27 -2.18
C ILE A 154 -7.99 12.83 -2.84
N LEU A 155 -7.89 11.98 -3.84
CA LEU A 155 -9.04 11.35 -4.50
C LEU A 155 -8.79 9.85 -4.60
N THR A 156 -9.66 9.06 -3.99
CA THR A 156 -9.67 7.60 -4.07
C THR A 156 -10.96 7.16 -4.74
N LEU A 157 -10.84 6.49 -5.89
CA LEU A 157 -11.93 5.96 -6.69
C LEU A 157 -11.80 4.44 -6.74
N GLU A 158 -12.84 3.72 -6.33
CA GLU A 158 -12.78 2.27 -6.23
C GLU A 158 -14.09 1.63 -6.72
N HIS A 159 -13.99 0.80 -7.75
CA HIS A 159 -15.10 0.09 -8.37
C HIS A 159 -14.78 -1.39 -8.55
N TYR A 160 -15.67 -2.26 -8.07
CA TYR A 160 -15.55 -3.71 -8.17
C TYR A 160 -16.89 -4.33 -8.51
N ASP A 161 -17.00 -4.94 -9.69
CA ASP A 161 -18.16 -5.74 -10.10
C ASP A 161 -18.02 -7.19 -9.67
N TYR A 162 -17.94 -7.47 -8.37
CA TYR A 162 -17.88 -8.85 -7.92
C TYR A 162 -19.24 -9.57 -8.09
N TYR A 163 -19.20 -10.87 -8.43
CA TYR A 163 -20.36 -11.77 -8.58
C TYR A 163 -21.44 -11.69 -7.49
N TYR A 164 -21.11 -11.20 -6.29
CA TYR A 164 -22.06 -10.97 -5.20
C TYR A 164 -23.13 -9.90 -5.50
N TYR A 165 -22.89 -8.99 -6.46
CA TYR A 165 -23.86 -7.97 -6.88
C TYR A 165 -24.87 -8.45 -7.93
N LYS A 166 -24.85 -9.73 -8.33
CA LYS A 166 -25.82 -10.32 -9.27
C LYS A 166 -27.29 -10.12 -8.84
N PHE A 167 -27.54 -9.91 -7.55
CA PHE A 167 -28.86 -9.64 -6.99
C PHE A 167 -29.33 -8.17 -7.10
N ARG A 168 -28.48 -7.24 -7.55
CA ARG A 168 -28.86 -5.85 -7.86
C ARG A 168 -28.57 -5.51 -9.33
N LYS A 169 -29.40 -6.07 -10.23
CA LYS A 169 -29.43 -5.84 -11.69
C LYS A 169 -29.56 -4.34 -12.10
N SER A 170 -28.56 -3.49 -11.90
CA SER A 170 -28.49 -2.27 -12.73
C SER A 170 -27.08 -1.76 -12.95
N ASN A 171 -26.86 -1.32 -14.19
CA ASN A 171 -25.65 -0.80 -14.82
C ASN A 171 -25.21 0.59 -14.30
N TYR A 172 -25.31 0.84 -13.00
CA TYR A 172 -24.93 2.13 -12.44
C TYR A 172 -23.49 2.08 -11.92
N THR A 173 -22.57 2.67 -12.69
CA THR A 173 -21.25 3.07 -12.20
C THR A 173 -21.33 4.52 -11.78
N SER A 174 -21.20 4.74 -10.49
CA SER A 174 -21.17 6.08 -9.94
C SER A 174 -19.87 6.82 -10.38
N PHE A 175 -18.83 6.09 -10.82
CA PHE A 175 -17.64 6.63 -11.52
C PHE A 175 -17.96 7.59 -12.67
N LYS A 176 -19.01 7.34 -13.46
CA LYS A 176 -19.40 8.23 -14.56
C LYS A 176 -19.87 9.60 -14.06
N GLU A 177 -20.45 9.65 -12.86
CA GLU A 177 -21.07 10.86 -12.31
C GLU A 177 -20.04 11.87 -11.84
N ILE A 178 -18.85 11.45 -11.40
CA ILE A 178 -17.82 12.37 -10.93
C ILE A 178 -17.42 13.38 -12.01
N LEU A 179 -17.41 12.93 -13.28
CA LEU A 179 -17.08 13.74 -14.45
C LEU A 179 -18.13 14.82 -14.73
N SER A 180 -19.34 14.66 -14.19
CA SER A 180 -20.48 15.57 -14.38
C SER A 180 -20.63 16.60 -13.27
N PHE A 181 -19.85 16.51 -12.19
CA PHE A 181 -19.99 17.42 -11.06
C PHE A 181 -19.55 18.84 -11.42
N ASN A 182 -20.35 19.80 -10.95
CA ASN A 182 -20.04 21.22 -11.12
C ASN A 182 -18.71 21.56 -10.44
N ASN A 183 -17.94 22.50 -10.99
CA ASN A 183 -16.69 22.98 -10.41
C ASN A 183 -15.55 21.93 -10.36
N ILE A 184 -15.63 20.86 -11.18
CA ILE A 184 -14.60 19.80 -11.27
C ILE A 184 -13.19 20.35 -11.49
N LYS A 185 -13.01 21.34 -12.37
CA LYS A 185 -11.70 21.96 -12.64
C LYS A 185 -11.05 22.46 -11.36
N ASN A 186 -11.71 23.37 -10.64
CA ASN A 186 -11.17 23.97 -9.41
C ASN A 186 -11.05 22.93 -8.29
N THR A 187 -11.89 21.89 -8.33
CA THR A 187 -11.85 20.82 -7.34
C THR A 187 -10.61 19.95 -7.49
N LEU A 188 -10.20 19.65 -8.73
CA LEU A 188 -9.07 18.76 -9.03
C LEU A 188 -7.73 19.51 -9.16
N GLU A 189 -7.72 20.82 -9.33
CA GLU A 189 -6.52 21.65 -9.52
C GLU A 189 -5.44 21.48 -8.43
N ASN A 190 -5.87 21.19 -7.19
CA ASN A 190 -4.99 21.02 -6.04
C ASN A 190 -4.71 19.55 -5.68
N LEU A 191 -5.07 18.62 -6.56
CA LEU A 191 -4.95 17.19 -6.29
C LEU A 191 -3.47 16.79 -6.21
N GLN A 192 -3.10 16.08 -5.14
CA GLN A 192 -1.73 15.66 -4.86
C GLN A 192 -1.59 14.13 -4.80
N LYS A 193 -2.66 13.42 -4.42
CA LYS A 193 -2.72 11.97 -4.39
C LYS A 193 -3.96 11.46 -5.11
N LEU A 194 -3.75 10.53 -6.03
CA LEU A 194 -4.78 9.84 -6.79
C LEU A 194 -4.63 8.33 -6.58
N GLU A 195 -5.73 7.67 -6.24
CA GLU A 195 -5.84 6.23 -6.17
C GLU A 195 -7.05 5.79 -6.99
N ILE A 196 -6.84 4.95 -8.00
CA ILE A 196 -7.92 4.40 -8.84
C ILE A 196 -7.81 2.88 -8.83
N LYS A 197 -8.87 2.23 -8.38
CA LYS A 197 -9.09 0.78 -8.45
C LYS A 197 -10.34 0.53 -9.29
N PHE A 198 -10.21 -0.16 -10.40
CA PHE A 198 -11.35 -0.40 -11.29
C PHE A 198 -11.30 -1.80 -11.89
N PHE A 199 -12.26 -2.63 -11.49
CA PHE A 199 -12.41 -4.00 -11.95
C PHE A 199 -13.84 -4.22 -12.40
N SER A 200 -14.00 -4.52 -13.69
CA SER A 200 -15.30 -4.63 -14.35
C SER A 200 -15.37 -5.88 -15.23
N GLU A 201 -15.98 -6.95 -14.74
CA GLU A 201 -16.28 -8.17 -15.52
C GLU A 201 -17.71 -8.15 -16.10
N ILE A 202 -18.59 -7.24 -15.64
CA ILE A 202 -20.05 -7.33 -15.87
C ILE A 202 -20.58 -6.24 -16.83
N TYR A 203 -19.89 -5.10 -16.98
CA TYR A 203 -20.35 -4.04 -17.88
C TYR A 203 -20.13 -4.37 -19.36
N ASP A 204 -20.89 -3.69 -20.22
CA ASP A 204 -20.52 -3.55 -21.62
C ASP A 204 -19.10 -2.95 -21.67
N GLU A 205 -18.15 -3.73 -22.19
CA GLU A 205 -16.73 -3.43 -22.20
C GLU A 205 -16.43 -2.03 -22.78
N LYS A 206 -17.26 -1.57 -23.73
CA LYS A 206 -17.15 -0.23 -24.33
C LYS A 206 -17.44 0.87 -23.32
N ILE A 207 -18.45 0.69 -22.47
CA ILE A 207 -18.86 1.69 -21.48
C ILE A 207 -17.78 1.82 -20.40
N SER A 208 -17.23 0.71 -19.90
CA SER A 208 -16.15 0.73 -18.92
C SER A 208 -14.89 1.41 -19.46
N SER A 209 -14.52 1.08 -20.70
CA SER A 209 -13.40 1.71 -21.39
C SER A 209 -13.58 3.22 -21.57
N GLU A 210 -14.77 3.66 -21.99
CA GLU A 210 -15.10 5.08 -22.14
C GLU A 210 -15.08 5.85 -20.81
N ILE A 211 -15.55 5.24 -19.72
CA ILE A 211 -15.53 5.88 -18.40
C ILE A 211 -14.10 6.12 -17.94
N ILE A 212 -13.23 5.10 -18.05
CA ILE A 212 -11.84 5.19 -17.61
C ILE A 212 -11.03 6.14 -18.48
N SER A 213 -11.16 6.08 -19.81
CA SER A 213 -10.43 6.99 -20.70
C SER A 213 -10.82 8.45 -20.49
N ASN A 214 -12.11 8.73 -20.35
CA ASN A 214 -12.60 10.09 -20.05
C ASN A 214 -12.16 10.58 -18.67
N LEU A 215 -12.06 9.69 -17.69
CA LEU A 215 -11.56 10.02 -16.36
C LEU A 215 -10.08 10.41 -16.40
N PHE A 216 -9.23 9.60 -17.02
CA PHE A 216 -7.81 9.91 -17.18
C PHE A 216 -7.60 11.20 -17.97
N PHE A 217 -8.35 11.40 -19.06
CA PHE A 217 -8.32 12.64 -19.83
C PHE A 217 -8.76 13.87 -19.02
N THR A 218 -9.78 13.74 -18.19
CA THR A 218 -10.25 14.84 -17.33
C THR A 218 -9.21 15.18 -16.26
N LEU A 219 -8.60 14.16 -15.66
CA LEU A 219 -7.54 14.33 -14.67
C LEU A 219 -6.29 14.97 -15.29
N SER A 220 -5.86 14.54 -16.47
CA SER A 220 -4.70 15.14 -17.15
C SER A 220 -4.91 16.62 -17.48
N LYS A 221 -6.15 17.02 -17.76
CA LYS A 221 -6.51 18.40 -18.08
C LYS A 221 -6.58 19.32 -16.85
N TYR A 222 -7.01 18.81 -15.70
CA TYR A 222 -7.34 19.64 -14.55
C TYR A 222 -6.49 19.40 -13.30
N ALA A 223 -5.77 18.28 -13.21
CA ALA A 223 -4.91 17.94 -12.09
C ALA A 223 -3.47 17.76 -12.57
N ASN A 224 -2.67 18.84 -12.51
CA ASN A 224 -1.29 18.87 -13.03
C ASN A 224 -0.22 18.87 -11.93
N ASN A 225 -0.62 18.65 -10.67
CA ASN A 225 0.24 18.68 -9.49
C ASN A 225 0.14 17.40 -8.64
N ILE A 226 -0.29 16.30 -9.26
CA ILE A 226 -0.37 15.01 -8.58
C ILE A 226 1.05 14.50 -8.34
N LYS A 227 1.36 14.18 -7.09
CA LYS A 227 2.65 13.66 -6.64
C LYS A 227 2.64 12.14 -6.50
N HIS A 228 1.48 11.58 -6.19
CA HIS A 228 1.32 10.15 -5.91
C HIS A 228 0.16 9.60 -6.73
N ILE A 229 0.48 8.69 -7.66
CA ILE A 229 -0.49 7.99 -8.49
C ILE A 229 -0.43 6.50 -8.15
N TYR A 230 -1.56 5.92 -7.79
CA TYR A 230 -1.79 4.48 -7.71
C TYR A 230 -2.93 4.11 -8.65
N ILE A 231 -2.68 3.21 -9.60
CA ILE A 231 -3.66 2.75 -10.60
C ILE A 231 -3.67 1.23 -10.64
N ASP A 232 -4.82 0.66 -10.35
CA ASP A 232 -5.08 -0.77 -10.40
C ASP A 232 -6.37 -0.99 -11.18
N VAL A 233 -6.25 -1.03 -12.51
CA VAL A 233 -7.37 -1.09 -13.44
C VAL A 233 -7.26 -2.37 -14.26
N SER A 234 -8.31 -3.19 -14.25
CA SER A 234 -8.43 -4.36 -15.12
C SER A 234 -9.64 -4.18 -16.02
N VAL A 235 -9.37 -4.08 -17.32
CA VAL A 235 -10.35 -3.95 -18.39
C VAL A 235 -9.97 -4.94 -19.50
N GLU A 236 -10.97 -5.57 -20.12
CA GLU A 236 -10.71 -6.43 -21.28
C GLU A 236 -10.15 -5.61 -22.45
N GLU A 237 -9.28 -6.22 -23.25
CA GLU A 237 -8.69 -5.58 -24.42
C GLU A 237 -9.77 -5.34 -25.50
N THR A 238 -10.28 -4.11 -25.55
CA THR A 238 -11.25 -3.67 -26.56
C THR A 238 -10.62 -2.79 -27.64
N ILE A 239 -11.39 -2.44 -28.67
CA ILE A 239 -11.01 -1.41 -29.66
C ILE A 239 -10.67 -0.05 -29.00
N LEU A 240 -11.21 0.23 -27.80
CA LEU A 240 -10.96 1.47 -27.05
C LEU A 240 -9.74 1.37 -26.13
N PHE A 241 -9.07 0.22 -26.05
CA PHE A 241 -7.92 0.01 -25.19
C PHE A 241 -6.77 0.99 -25.48
N SER A 242 -6.52 1.29 -26.76
CA SER A 242 -5.55 2.31 -27.15
C SER A 242 -5.90 3.70 -26.61
N GLN A 243 -7.18 4.07 -26.57
CA GLN A 243 -7.60 5.35 -26.01
C GLN A 243 -7.37 5.42 -24.50
N ILE A 244 -7.56 4.31 -23.79
CA ILE A 244 -7.25 4.21 -22.36
C ILE A 244 -5.74 4.41 -22.17
N CYS A 245 -4.92 3.65 -22.89
CA CYS A 245 -3.45 3.78 -22.92
C CYS A 245 -2.99 5.23 -23.16
N ASP A 246 -3.51 5.87 -24.18
CA ASP A 246 -3.17 7.26 -24.55
C ASP A 246 -3.60 8.24 -23.45
N SER A 247 -4.82 8.10 -22.94
CA SER A 247 -5.33 8.96 -21.86
C SER A 247 -4.55 8.78 -20.55
N PHE A 248 -4.09 7.56 -20.26
CA PHE A 248 -3.27 7.24 -19.10
C PHE A 248 -1.85 7.82 -19.25
N THR A 249 -1.25 7.68 -20.43
CA THR A 249 0.02 8.32 -20.78
C THR A 249 -0.07 9.83 -20.57
N ASN A 250 -1.12 10.48 -21.10
CA ASN A 250 -1.36 11.90 -20.91
C ASN A 250 -1.52 12.29 -19.42
N LEU A 251 -2.15 11.43 -18.60
CA LEU A 251 -2.27 11.67 -17.17
C LEU A 251 -0.88 11.79 -16.52
N ILE A 252 0.04 10.89 -16.82
CA ILE A 252 1.40 10.94 -16.27
C ILE A 252 2.18 12.14 -16.82
N GLU A 253 2.17 12.36 -18.14
CA GLU A 253 2.93 13.44 -18.79
C GLU A 253 2.50 14.83 -18.33
N SER A 254 1.21 14.99 -18.01
CA SER A 254 0.64 16.27 -17.57
C SER A 254 1.03 16.67 -16.14
N GLN A 255 1.73 15.83 -15.39
CA GLN A 255 2.16 16.13 -14.03
C GLN A 255 3.46 16.94 -14.01
N SER A 256 3.51 17.92 -13.10
CA SER A 256 4.68 18.79 -12.95
C SER A 256 5.84 18.11 -12.21
N ASN A 257 5.55 17.29 -11.20
CA ASN A 257 6.53 16.63 -10.34
C ASN A 257 5.95 15.34 -9.73
N LEU A 258 5.79 14.30 -10.54
CA LEU A 258 5.33 13.00 -10.03
C LEU A 258 6.44 12.33 -9.20
N ILE A 259 6.12 11.96 -7.96
CA ILE A 259 7.07 11.38 -7.00
C ILE A 259 6.94 9.86 -6.97
N THR A 260 5.71 9.35 -6.92
CA THR A 260 5.44 7.91 -6.89
C THR A 260 4.43 7.52 -7.96
N LEU A 261 4.76 6.46 -8.70
CA LEU A 261 3.87 5.84 -9.66
C LEU A 261 3.76 4.35 -9.33
N GLU A 262 2.56 3.90 -9.01
CA GLU A 262 2.22 2.49 -8.78
C GLU A 262 1.13 2.09 -9.77
N VAL A 263 1.39 1.09 -10.60
CA VAL A 263 0.51 0.72 -11.71
C VAL A 263 0.41 -0.79 -11.86
N ASN A 264 -0.73 -1.30 -12.29
CA ASN A 264 -0.83 -2.63 -12.89
C ASN A 264 -0.70 -2.53 -14.42
N GLN A 265 -0.09 -3.52 -15.05
CA GLN A 265 0.22 -3.45 -16.48
C GLN A 265 -0.92 -3.87 -17.42
N TYR A 266 -2.14 -4.05 -16.89
CA TYR A 266 -3.31 -4.21 -17.76
C TYR A 266 -3.59 -2.98 -18.61
N LEU A 267 -3.00 -1.80 -18.31
CA LEU A 267 -3.17 -0.57 -19.09
C LEU A 267 -2.15 -0.42 -20.25
N GLY A 268 -1.54 -1.52 -20.69
CA GLY A 268 -0.58 -1.54 -21.79
C GLY A 268 0.78 -0.91 -21.45
N PHE A 269 1.72 -0.97 -22.40
CA PHE A 269 3.10 -0.53 -22.18
C PHE A 269 3.37 0.96 -22.53
N SER A 270 2.40 1.62 -23.16
CA SER A 270 2.54 2.99 -23.68
C SER A 270 3.03 4.00 -22.63
N PHE A 271 2.64 3.82 -21.36
CA PHE A 271 3.01 4.71 -20.27
C PHE A 271 4.52 4.79 -20.02
N VAL A 272 5.33 3.81 -20.44
CA VAL A 272 6.78 3.85 -20.17
C VAL A 272 7.45 5.06 -20.81
N ASN A 273 6.97 5.52 -21.96
CA ASN A 273 7.47 6.76 -22.57
C ASN A 273 7.12 8.00 -21.74
N SER A 274 6.00 7.99 -21.01
CA SER A 274 5.67 9.11 -20.12
C SER A 274 6.66 9.26 -18.95
N LEU A 275 7.38 8.20 -18.56
CA LEU A 275 8.36 8.25 -17.48
C LEU A 275 9.50 9.23 -17.77
N TYR A 276 9.87 9.44 -19.03
CA TYR A 276 10.89 10.43 -19.40
C TYR A 276 10.51 11.85 -18.97
N THR A 277 9.21 12.19 -19.00
CA THR A 277 8.72 13.49 -18.54
C THR A 277 8.86 13.67 -17.03
N GLN A 278 8.93 12.57 -16.28
CA GLN A 278 9.01 12.54 -14.82
C GLN A 278 10.40 12.12 -14.30
N SER A 279 11.39 12.03 -15.20
CA SER A 279 12.75 11.53 -14.94
C SER A 279 13.48 12.23 -13.79
N ASN A 280 13.18 13.52 -13.57
CA ASN A 280 13.80 14.33 -12.52
C ASN A 280 13.02 14.35 -11.19
N SER A 281 11.80 13.80 -11.12
CA SER A 281 10.98 13.84 -9.90
C SER A 281 10.65 12.47 -9.33
N LEU A 282 10.58 11.43 -10.19
CA LEU A 282 10.12 10.11 -9.78
C LEU A 282 11.14 9.45 -8.85
N THR A 283 10.70 9.08 -7.65
CA THR A 283 11.52 8.40 -6.63
C THR A 283 11.10 6.96 -6.38
N LEU A 284 9.86 6.60 -6.72
CA LEU A 284 9.33 5.24 -6.60
C LEU A 284 8.53 4.87 -7.85
N LEU A 285 8.86 3.72 -8.41
CA LEU A 285 8.10 3.06 -9.48
C LEU A 285 7.75 1.64 -9.03
N LYS A 286 6.45 1.35 -8.97
CA LYS A 286 5.93 0.00 -8.77
C LYS A 286 5.11 -0.43 -9.98
N ILE A 287 5.42 -1.59 -10.53
CA ILE A 287 4.67 -2.18 -11.65
C ILE A 287 4.24 -3.60 -11.28
N ASN A 288 2.94 -3.83 -11.29
CA ASN A 288 2.35 -5.16 -11.15
C ASN A 288 2.10 -5.75 -12.55
N TYR A 289 2.26 -7.07 -12.72
CA TYR A 289 2.01 -7.76 -13.98
C TYR A 289 2.92 -7.32 -15.15
N LEU A 290 4.21 -7.04 -14.91
CA LEU A 290 5.11 -6.49 -15.91
C LEU A 290 5.39 -7.46 -17.08
N LYS A 291 5.03 -7.06 -18.29
CA LYS A 291 5.44 -7.57 -19.60
C LYS A 291 6.45 -6.61 -20.26
N ASN A 292 7.19 -7.08 -21.26
CA ASN A 292 8.09 -6.22 -22.05
C ASN A 292 9.13 -5.47 -21.21
N PHE A 293 9.88 -6.21 -20.40
CA PHE A 293 10.89 -5.62 -19.51
C PHE A 293 11.97 -4.80 -20.26
N HIS A 294 12.36 -5.22 -21.47
CA HIS A 294 13.44 -4.59 -22.23
C HIS A 294 13.15 -3.11 -22.56
N THR A 295 11.90 -2.75 -22.86
CA THR A 295 11.49 -1.37 -23.16
C THR A 295 11.46 -0.47 -21.92
N LEU A 296 11.44 -1.04 -20.70
CA LEU A 296 11.46 -0.28 -19.45
C LEU A 296 12.88 0.22 -19.12
N LEU A 297 13.91 -0.55 -19.47
CA LEU A 297 15.31 -0.27 -19.10
C LEU A 297 15.79 1.13 -19.51
N PRO A 298 15.54 1.64 -20.74
CA PRO A 298 15.95 2.99 -21.12
C PRO A 298 15.29 4.07 -20.26
N ALA A 299 14.00 3.92 -19.94
CA ALA A 299 13.28 4.86 -19.10
C ALA A 299 13.81 4.85 -17.65
N LEU A 300 14.15 3.68 -17.09
CA LEU A 300 14.79 3.57 -15.78
C LEU A 300 16.16 4.27 -15.75
N SER A 301 16.94 4.13 -16.82
CA SER A 301 18.26 4.79 -16.93
C SER A 301 18.15 6.32 -16.96
N ALA A 302 17.05 6.85 -17.49
CA ALA A 302 16.77 8.27 -17.51
C ALA A 302 16.26 8.81 -16.16
N CYS A 303 15.61 7.99 -15.34
CA CYS A 303 15.05 8.41 -14.04
C CYS A 303 16.12 8.49 -12.95
N ILE A 304 16.92 9.56 -12.96
CA ILE A 304 18.11 9.73 -12.10
C ILE A 304 17.81 9.79 -10.59
N ASN A 305 16.58 10.16 -10.21
CA ASN A 305 16.15 10.26 -8.81
C ASN A 305 15.38 9.03 -8.33
N LEU A 306 15.24 7.99 -9.17
CA LEU A 306 14.51 6.78 -8.81
C LEU A 306 15.27 6.02 -7.72
N GLU A 307 14.70 5.97 -6.52
CA GLU A 307 15.31 5.28 -5.38
C GLU A 307 14.79 3.85 -5.22
N THR A 308 13.50 3.63 -5.49
CA THR A 308 12.82 2.35 -5.27
C THR A 308 12.14 1.86 -6.53
N LEU A 309 12.48 0.63 -6.92
CA LEU A 309 11.85 -0.10 -8.02
C LEU A 309 11.23 -1.37 -7.47
N GLU A 310 9.92 -1.54 -7.69
CA GLU A 310 9.16 -2.70 -7.23
C GLU A 310 8.41 -3.37 -8.40
N PHE A 311 8.62 -4.67 -8.54
CA PHE A 311 7.88 -5.53 -9.44
C PHE A 311 7.13 -6.58 -8.63
N SER A 312 5.83 -6.74 -8.88
CA SER A 312 5.04 -7.77 -8.20
C SER A 312 4.06 -8.50 -9.10
N GLU A 313 3.55 -9.61 -8.59
CA GLU A 313 2.51 -10.45 -9.21
C GLU A 313 3.09 -11.29 -10.35
N TYR A 314 2.88 -10.89 -11.61
CA TYR A 314 3.31 -11.63 -12.81
C TYR A 314 4.42 -10.89 -13.56
N PHE A 315 5.35 -11.62 -14.18
CA PHE A 315 6.50 -11.05 -14.88
C PHE A 315 6.85 -11.86 -16.13
N MET A 316 6.63 -11.27 -17.32
CA MET A 316 6.86 -11.93 -18.61
C MET A 316 7.88 -11.17 -19.45
N ILE A 317 8.81 -11.89 -20.07
CA ILE A 317 9.79 -11.34 -20.99
C ILE A 317 9.71 -12.12 -22.30
N GLU A 318 9.49 -11.39 -23.39
CA GLU A 318 9.19 -11.97 -24.69
C GLU A 318 10.45 -12.55 -25.40
N ASP A 319 11.61 -11.88 -25.33
CA ASP A 319 12.87 -12.36 -25.97
C ASP A 319 14.16 -11.94 -25.22
N ILE A 320 15.13 -12.85 -25.10
CA ILE A 320 16.47 -12.58 -24.53
C ILE A 320 17.30 -11.70 -25.46
N ASP A 321 17.17 -11.85 -26.78
CA ASP A 321 17.97 -11.10 -27.74
C ASP A 321 17.66 -9.60 -27.67
N ASP A 322 16.39 -9.25 -27.45
CA ASP A 322 15.95 -7.87 -27.21
C ASP A 322 16.56 -7.29 -25.92
N LEU A 323 16.63 -8.10 -24.86
CA LEU A 323 17.29 -7.69 -23.61
C LEU A 323 18.78 -7.44 -23.81
N VAL A 324 19.49 -8.37 -24.44
CA VAL A 324 20.94 -8.26 -24.66
C VAL A 324 21.25 -7.05 -25.54
N THR A 325 20.47 -6.83 -26.60
CA THR A 325 20.63 -5.70 -27.50
C THR A 325 20.40 -4.37 -26.78
N CYS A 326 19.39 -4.29 -25.91
CA CYS A 326 19.09 -3.10 -25.12
C CYS A 326 20.21 -2.71 -24.15
N VAL A 327 20.82 -3.71 -23.48
CA VAL A 327 21.78 -3.47 -22.39
C VAL A 327 23.12 -2.93 -22.87
N ASN A 328 23.57 -3.28 -24.08
CA ASN A 328 24.92 -2.94 -24.57
C ASN A 328 25.22 -1.43 -24.62
N ASN A 329 24.18 -0.58 -24.70
CA ASN A 329 24.31 0.88 -24.79
C ASN A 329 23.62 1.62 -23.65
N LEU A 330 23.17 0.92 -22.61
CA LEU A 330 22.40 1.52 -21.53
C LEU A 330 23.31 2.24 -20.53
N SER A 331 22.87 3.42 -20.08
CA SER A 331 23.51 4.08 -18.93
C SER A 331 23.19 3.32 -17.62
N PRO A 332 24.02 3.46 -16.58
CA PRO A 332 23.73 2.88 -15.26
C PRO A 332 22.36 3.31 -14.72
N ILE A 333 21.75 2.43 -13.93
CA ILE A 333 20.48 2.68 -13.23
C ILE A 333 20.80 2.98 -11.76
N TYR A 334 20.22 4.04 -11.20
CA TYR A 334 20.64 4.58 -9.89
C TYR A 334 19.73 4.18 -8.70
N ILE A 335 19.04 3.04 -8.79
CA ILE A 335 18.14 2.57 -7.74
C ILE A 335 18.88 2.14 -6.47
N LYS A 336 18.27 2.37 -5.31
CA LYS A 336 18.76 1.96 -3.99
C LYS A 336 18.05 0.71 -3.49
N ASN A 337 16.78 0.55 -3.82
CA ASN A 337 15.93 -0.55 -3.38
C ASN A 337 15.33 -1.25 -4.60
N LEU A 338 15.61 -2.54 -4.74
CA LEU A 338 14.98 -3.40 -5.75
C LEU A 338 14.15 -4.47 -5.05
N LEU A 339 12.88 -4.54 -5.41
CA LEU A 339 11.97 -5.57 -4.97
C LEU A 339 11.36 -6.23 -6.21
N ALA A 340 11.52 -7.54 -6.35
CA ALA A 340 10.88 -8.30 -7.43
C ALA A 340 10.40 -9.64 -6.90
N TYR A 341 9.09 -9.83 -6.83
CA TYR A 341 8.51 -11.01 -6.21
C TYR A 341 7.17 -11.40 -6.81
N ARG A 342 6.86 -12.69 -6.79
CA ARG A 342 5.61 -13.21 -7.33
C ARG A 342 4.59 -13.41 -6.21
N ILE A 343 3.31 -13.34 -6.58
CA ILE A 343 2.20 -13.71 -5.69
C ILE A 343 1.67 -15.11 -6.05
N ASP A 344 1.77 -15.50 -7.32
CA ASP A 344 1.40 -16.82 -7.80
C ASP A 344 2.65 -17.63 -8.23
N PRO A 345 3.00 -18.71 -7.51
CA PRO A 345 4.17 -19.52 -7.82
C PRO A 345 4.00 -20.40 -9.06
N GLU A 346 2.78 -20.62 -9.57
CA GLU A 346 2.54 -21.44 -10.77
C GLU A 346 2.93 -20.73 -12.08
N SER A 347 3.14 -19.41 -12.05
CA SER A 347 3.61 -18.61 -13.19
C SER A 347 5.15 -18.51 -13.25
N ILE A 348 5.85 -19.65 -13.25
CA ILE A 348 7.31 -19.65 -13.50
C ILE A 348 7.54 -19.36 -14.98
N GLU A 349 7.95 -18.13 -15.28
CA GLU A 349 8.12 -17.68 -16.67
C GLU A 349 9.57 -17.46 -17.08
N GLU A 350 9.81 -17.65 -18.37
CA GLU A 350 11.10 -17.53 -19.01
C GLU A 350 11.78 -16.19 -18.67
N ASN A 351 13.08 -16.22 -18.40
CA ASN A 351 13.96 -15.06 -18.31
C ASN A 351 13.84 -14.12 -17.09
N PHE A 352 13.00 -14.40 -16.09
CA PHE A 352 12.95 -13.60 -14.84
C PHE A 352 14.35 -13.42 -14.22
N ALA A 353 15.09 -14.53 -14.05
CA ALA A 353 16.42 -14.50 -13.47
C ALA A 353 17.39 -13.63 -14.28
N SER A 354 17.37 -13.78 -15.61
CA SER A 354 18.20 -12.99 -16.53
C SER A 354 17.95 -11.48 -16.36
N SER A 355 16.70 -11.07 -16.17
CA SER A 355 16.37 -9.65 -15.96
C SER A 355 16.79 -9.11 -14.62
N MET A 356 16.61 -9.87 -13.55
CA MET A 356 17.09 -9.45 -12.24
C MET A 356 18.62 -9.35 -12.24
N MET A 357 19.32 -10.29 -12.89
CA MET A 357 20.76 -10.21 -13.08
C MET A 357 21.17 -8.94 -13.86
N ILE A 358 20.44 -8.56 -14.90
CA ILE A 358 20.69 -7.32 -15.67
C ILE A 358 20.50 -6.08 -14.77
N LEU A 359 19.39 -5.97 -14.04
CA LEU A 359 19.15 -4.82 -13.15
C LEU A 359 20.22 -4.67 -12.09
N ILE A 360 20.63 -5.78 -11.47
CA ILE A 360 21.68 -5.77 -10.46
C ILE A 360 22.99 -5.29 -11.07
N LYS A 361 23.37 -5.79 -12.27
CA LYS A 361 24.57 -5.35 -13.00
C LYS A 361 24.50 -3.88 -13.43
N LEU A 362 23.32 -3.35 -13.70
CA LEU A 362 23.15 -1.93 -14.05
C LEU A 362 23.13 -1.01 -12.82
N SER A 363 22.93 -1.57 -11.62
CA SER A 363 22.72 -0.83 -10.35
C SER A 363 23.82 -1.06 -9.30
N VAL A 364 24.98 -1.60 -9.70
CA VAL A 364 26.10 -2.04 -8.83
C VAL A 364 26.45 -1.04 -7.72
N ASN A 365 26.51 0.25 -8.05
CA ASN A 365 27.06 1.27 -7.15
C ASN A 365 26.04 1.85 -6.14
N THR A 366 24.74 1.70 -6.41
CA THR A 366 23.69 2.37 -5.65
C THR A 366 22.85 1.42 -4.82
N LEU A 367 22.76 0.15 -5.20
CA LEU A 367 21.87 -0.82 -4.56
C LEU A 367 22.26 -1.06 -3.09
N LYS A 368 21.28 -0.90 -2.19
CA LYS A 368 21.39 -1.10 -0.74
C LYS A 368 20.44 -2.15 -0.20
N SER A 369 19.30 -2.31 -0.84
CA SER A 369 18.26 -3.27 -0.44
C SER A 369 17.83 -4.10 -1.63
N LEU A 370 17.80 -5.41 -1.44
CA LEU A 370 17.35 -6.37 -2.45
C LEU A 370 16.34 -7.35 -1.84
N THR A 371 15.16 -7.44 -2.46
CA THR A 371 14.13 -8.42 -2.14
C THR A 371 13.79 -9.19 -3.41
N LEU A 372 14.12 -10.48 -3.48
CA LEU A 372 13.86 -11.30 -4.65
C LEU A 372 13.18 -12.62 -4.27
N ASP A 373 12.25 -13.04 -5.12
CA ASP A 373 11.71 -14.39 -5.14
C ASP A 373 12.49 -15.30 -6.13
N HIS A 374 12.38 -16.62 -5.99
CA HIS A 374 12.87 -17.65 -6.92
C HIS A 374 14.33 -17.49 -7.37
N VAL A 375 15.22 -17.33 -6.39
CA VAL A 375 16.62 -17.00 -6.61
C VAL A 375 17.45 -18.24 -6.97
N ASN A 376 18.04 -18.24 -8.17
CA ASN A 376 18.93 -19.30 -8.66
C ASN A 376 20.43 -18.95 -8.51
N GLN A 377 21.33 -19.88 -8.89
CA GLN A 377 22.78 -19.68 -8.80
C GLN A 377 23.26 -18.40 -9.51
N GLY A 378 22.74 -18.12 -10.70
CA GLY A 378 23.17 -16.97 -11.51
C GLY A 378 22.88 -15.63 -10.84
N ILE A 379 21.73 -15.50 -10.17
CA ILE A 379 21.41 -14.32 -9.36
C ILE A 379 22.39 -14.21 -8.19
N LEU A 380 22.65 -15.31 -7.47
CA LEU A 380 23.56 -15.32 -6.33
C LEU A 380 25.00 -14.92 -6.72
N GLU A 381 25.49 -15.41 -7.85
CA GLU A 381 26.79 -15.03 -8.42
C GLU A 381 26.85 -13.52 -8.68
N VAL A 382 25.82 -12.99 -9.35
CA VAL A 382 25.72 -11.56 -9.66
C VAL A 382 25.66 -10.72 -8.40
N ILE A 383 24.91 -11.12 -7.37
CA ILE A 383 24.88 -10.45 -6.06
C ILE A 383 26.28 -10.43 -5.44
N SER A 384 26.96 -11.58 -5.41
CA SER A 384 28.28 -11.69 -4.78
C SER A 384 29.34 -10.79 -5.42
N ILE A 385 29.26 -10.59 -6.74
CA ILE A 385 30.22 -9.78 -7.51
C ILE A 385 29.84 -8.30 -7.49
N ASN A 386 28.55 -7.98 -7.63
CA ASN A 386 28.09 -6.62 -7.92
C ASN A 386 27.47 -5.90 -6.72
N CYS A 387 27.21 -6.59 -5.60
CA CYS A 387 26.54 -5.99 -4.44
C CYS A 387 27.29 -6.19 -3.11
N PRO A 388 28.63 -5.98 -3.03
CA PRO A 388 29.37 -6.22 -1.78
C PRO A 388 28.97 -5.27 -0.63
N ARG A 389 28.29 -4.14 -0.95
CA ARG A 389 27.83 -3.12 0.00
C ARG A 389 26.31 -3.16 0.25
N ILE A 390 25.66 -4.28 -0.07
CA ILE A 390 24.25 -4.53 0.24
C ILE A 390 24.07 -4.47 1.78
N ILE A 391 23.00 -3.83 2.24
CA ILE A 391 22.69 -3.65 3.67
C ILE A 391 21.51 -4.55 4.06
N TYR A 392 20.53 -4.67 3.17
CA TYR A 392 19.33 -5.48 3.37
C TYR A 392 19.20 -6.50 2.25
N LEU A 393 19.02 -7.76 2.62
CA LEU A 393 18.82 -8.86 1.69
C LEU A 393 17.64 -9.71 2.15
N SER A 394 16.67 -9.93 1.28
CA SER A 394 15.51 -10.80 1.53
C SER A 394 15.33 -11.69 0.32
N LEU A 395 15.68 -12.97 0.42
CA LEU A 395 15.67 -13.89 -0.72
C LEU A 395 14.78 -15.11 -0.43
N ASN A 396 13.97 -15.49 -1.41
CA ASN A 396 13.43 -16.83 -1.52
C ASN A 396 14.34 -17.63 -2.48
N ILE A 397 15.04 -18.64 -1.98
CA ILE A 397 16.13 -19.33 -2.69
C ILE A 397 15.69 -20.75 -3.05
N ILE A 398 15.94 -21.14 -4.31
CA ILE A 398 15.64 -22.48 -4.80
C ILE A 398 16.51 -23.52 -4.04
N PRO A 399 15.95 -24.66 -3.56
CA PRO A 399 16.64 -25.57 -2.65
C PRO A 399 18.03 -26.05 -3.10
N GLU A 400 18.24 -26.27 -4.40
CA GLU A 400 19.52 -26.70 -4.98
C GLU A 400 20.65 -25.69 -4.72
N GLU A 401 20.30 -24.41 -4.56
CA GLU A 401 21.24 -23.29 -4.51
C GLU A 401 21.62 -22.84 -3.10
N ILE A 402 21.01 -23.44 -2.07
CA ILE A 402 21.28 -23.13 -0.66
C ILE A 402 22.76 -23.37 -0.32
N SER A 403 23.38 -24.40 -0.90
CA SER A 403 24.82 -24.69 -0.75
C SER A 403 25.72 -23.62 -1.37
N PHE A 404 25.28 -23.01 -2.46
CA PHE A 404 26.01 -21.91 -3.07
C PHE A 404 25.79 -20.62 -2.27
N PHE A 405 24.56 -20.39 -1.80
CA PHE A 405 24.21 -19.25 -0.95
C PHE A 405 25.06 -19.20 0.32
N SER A 406 25.26 -20.32 1.01
CA SER A 406 26.07 -20.37 2.24
C SER A 406 27.51 -19.89 2.01
N LYS A 407 28.08 -20.18 0.84
CA LYS A 407 29.46 -19.78 0.48
C LYS A 407 29.58 -18.28 0.24
N ILE A 408 28.56 -17.65 -0.35
CA ILE A 408 28.63 -16.22 -0.68
C ILE A 408 28.34 -15.31 0.52
N LEU A 409 27.69 -15.80 1.58
CA LEU A 409 27.34 -14.97 2.74
C LEU A 409 28.56 -14.23 3.31
N SER A 410 29.69 -14.93 3.43
CA SER A 410 30.94 -14.36 3.94
C SER A 410 31.48 -13.16 3.13
N SER A 411 31.11 -13.02 1.86
CA SER A 411 31.53 -11.89 1.01
C SER A 411 30.65 -10.64 1.19
N LEU A 412 29.46 -10.77 1.78
CA LEU A 412 28.49 -9.69 1.98
C LEU A 412 28.80 -8.87 3.25
N THR A 413 29.96 -8.23 3.26
CA THR A 413 30.55 -7.63 4.47
C THR A 413 29.77 -6.48 5.11
N CYS A 414 28.86 -5.83 4.38
CA CYS A 414 28.03 -4.72 4.89
C CYS A 414 26.59 -5.15 5.27
N LEU A 415 26.26 -6.44 5.19
CA LEU A 415 24.90 -6.92 5.38
C LEU A 415 24.46 -6.80 6.84
N GLU A 416 23.49 -5.94 7.11
CA GLU A 416 22.93 -5.74 8.47
C GLU A 416 21.62 -6.49 8.70
N SER A 417 20.90 -6.82 7.63
CA SER A 417 19.59 -7.47 7.70
C SER A 417 19.47 -8.55 6.64
N LEU A 418 19.21 -9.78 7.07
CA LEU A 418 19.03 -10.93 6.19
C LEU A 418 17.69 -11.61 6.47
N ILE A 419 16.92 -11.84 5.41
CA ILE A 419 15.78 -12.76 5.38
C ILE A 419 16.09 -13.87 4.38
N PHE A 420 16.06 -15.10 4.85
CA PHE A 420 16.29 -16.29 4.05
C PHE A 420 15.06 -17.21 4.10
N ILE A 421 14.48 -17.48 2.94
CA ILE A 421 13.36 -18.42 2.77
C ILE A 421 13.77 -19.45 1.73
N GLU A 422 13.45 -20.71 1.98
CA GLU A 422 13.61 -21.81 1.03
C GLU A 422 12.35 -21.89 0.15
N ASP A 423 12.53 -21.97 -1.17
CA ASP A 423 11.44 -22.01 -2.14
C ASP A 423 10.85 -23.43 -2.18
N PHE A 424 9.61 -23.59 -1.69
CA PHE A 424 8.95 -24.90 -1.54
C PHE A 424 8.19 -25.37 -2.78
N THR A 425 8.52 -24.86 -3.97
CA THR A 425 7.87 -25.27 -5.24
C THR A 425 8.27 -26.67 -5.72
N GLY A 426 9.05 -27.45 -4.94
CA GLY A 426 9.58 -28.77 -5.32
C GLY A 426 9.66 -29.82 -4.19
N ASP A 427 10.33 -30.94 -4.48
CA ASP A 427 10.49 -32.09 -3.58
C ASP A 427 11.16 -31.72 -2.25
N LEU A 428 10.49 -32.00 -1.14
CA LEU A 428 10.92 -31.69 0.24
C LEU A 428 12.19 -32.46 0.68
N SER A 429 12.79 -33.24 -0.22
CA SER A 429 13.93 -34.13 0.04
C SER A 429 15.27 -33.41 0.23
N PHE A 430 15.35 -32.09 0.02
CA PHE A 430 16.63 -31.34 0.01
C PHE A 430 17.05 -30.64 1.30
N ARG A 431 16.44 -30.93 2.46
CA ARG A 431 16.94 -30.46 3.75
C ARG A 431 18.18 -31.22 4.22
N LYS A 432 19.35 -30.86 3.72
CA LYS A 432 20.62 -31.37 4.27
C LYS A 432 21.00 -30.52 5.47
N ARG A 433 20.80 -31.05 6.70
CA ARG A 433 21.22 -30.45 7.99
C ARG A 433 22.56 -29.72 7.88
N ASN A 434 23.58 -30.37 7.31
CA ASN A 434 24.92 -29.79 7.15
C ASN A 434 24.94 -28.45 6.38
N ILE A 435 24.15 -28.32 5.30
CA ILE A 435 24.09 -27.09 4.50
C ILE A 435 23.48 -25.94 5.31
N LEU A 436 22.44 -26.21 6.11
CA LEU A 436 21.84 -25.19 6.97
C LEU A 436 22.85 -24.76 8.06
N LEU A 437 23.61 -25.69 8.64
CA LEU A 437 24.67 -25.34 9.58
C LEU A 437 25.79 -24.51 8.94
N ASP A 438 26.10 -24.74 7.66
CA ASP A 438 27.02 -23.89 6.89
C ASP A 438 26.47 -22.47 6.74
N ILE A 439 25.16 -22.28 6.58
CA ILE A 439 24.56 -20.93 6.59
C ILE A 439 24.77 -20.25 7.94
N ALA A 440 24.43 -20.92 9.05
CA ALA A 440 24.55 -20.35 10.40
C ALA A 440 25.99 -19.91 10.73
N SER A 441 26.96 -20.72 10.34
CA SER A 441 28.39 -20.46 10.60
C SER A 441 29.01 -19.40 9.67
N ASN A 442 28.43 -19.15 8.49
CA ASN A 442 28.92 -18.18 7.52
C ASN A 442 28.17 -16.82 7.53
N LEU A 443 27.29 -16.58 8.50
CA LEU A 443 26.59 -15.30 8.63
C LEU A 443 27.59 -14.12 8.76
N PRO A 444 27.35 -12.98 8.06
CA PRO A 444 28.21 -11.80 8.18
C PRO A 444 28.25 -11.26 9.62
N TYR A 445 29.43 -10.87 10.10
CA TYR A 445 29.59 -10.31 11.45
C TYR A 445 28.87 -8.97 11.66
N THR A 446 28.49 -8.29 10.58
CA THR A 446 27.71 -7.04 10.58
C THR A 446 26.21 -7.26 10.76
N LEU A 447 25.75 -8.52 10.69
CA LEU A 447 24.34 -8.88 10.74
C LEU A 447 23.72 -8.56 12.11
N LYS A 448 22.65 -7.78 12.10
CA LYS A 448 21.89 -7.38 13.30
C LYS A 448 20.50 -7.98 13.31
N TYR A 449 19.86 -8.09 12.16
CA TYR A 449 18.55 -8.70 12.00
C TYR A 449 18.67 -9.97 11.16
N PHE A 450 18.09 -11.06 11.66
CA PHE A 450 18.04 -12.33 10.94
C PHE A 450 16.63 -12.91 10.97
N GLY A 451 16.06 -13.13 9.79
CA GLY A 451 14.77 -13.78 9.61
C GLY A 451 14.92 -15.05 8.79
N PHE A 452 14.28 -16.14 9.18
CA PHE A 452 14.26 -17.36 8.37
C PHE A 452 12.95 -18.16 8.52
N TRP A 453 12.68 -19.00 7.53
CA TRP A 453 11.54 -19.93 7.57
C TRP A 453 11.78 -21.10 8.54
N THR A 454 10.77 -21.92 8.84
CA THR A 454 10.91 -23.01 9.81
C THR A 454 11.92 -24.09 9.38
N MET A 455 12.55 -24.67 10.41
CA MET A 455 13.29 -25.92 10.34
C MET A 455 12.62 -26.96 11.24
N ASP A 456 12.99 -28.22 11.11
CA ASP A 456 12.59 -29.25 12.08
C ASP A 456 13.30 -29.01 13.41
N TYR A 457 12.70 -29.46 14.52
CA TYR A 457 13.17 -29.19 15.89
C TYR A 457 14.67 -29.46 16.08
N ASP A 458 15.15 -30.63 15.69
CA ASP A 458 16.56 -31.02 15.85
C ASP A 458 17.49 -30.08 15.05
N ILE A 459 17.09 -29.73 13.84
CA ILE A 459 17.87 -28.83 12.97
C ILE A 459 17.87 -27.41 13.54
N LEU A 460 16.73 -26.93 14.04
CA LEU A 460 16.61 -25.59 14.64
C LEU A 460 17.56 -25.42 15.82
N TYR A 461 17.63 -26.43 16.70
CA TYR A 461 18.53 -26.41 17.84
C TYR A 461 19.99 -26.26 17.41
N ASP A 462 20.47 -27.14 16.52
CA ASP A 462 21.85 -27.07 16.05
C ASP A 462 22.14 -25.79 15.27
N PHE A 463 21.20 -25.38 14.42
CA PHE A 463 21.34 -24.20 13.58
C PHE A 463 21.56 -22.95 14.43
N LEU A 464 20.73 -22.72 15.46
CA LEU A 464 20.87 -21.58 16.35
C LEU A 464 22.15 -21.64 17.21
N GLN A 465 22.62 -22.82 17.60
CA GLN A 465 23.90 -22.97 18.32
C GLN A 465 25.13 -22.68 17.45
N ASN A 466 25.01 -22.84 16.12
CA ASN A 466 26.08 -22.55 15.16
C ASN A 466 26.10 -21.08 14.71
N ILE A 467 25.16 -20.24 15.17
CA ILE A 467 25.20 -18.79 14.94
C ILE A 467 26.20 -18.17 15.92
N HIS A 468 27.28 -17.60 15.38
CA HIS A 468 28.35 -16.97 16.17
C HIS A 468 28.33 -15.43 16.11
N VAL A 469 27.38 -14.85 15.38
CA VAL A 469 27.21 -13.40 15.26
C VAL A 469 26.21 -12.87 16.29
N SER A 470 26.41 -11.64 16.76
CA SER A 470 25.56 -11.03 17.78
C SER A 470 24.30 -10.43 17.18
N ILE A 471 23.23 -11.24 17.13
CA ILE A 471 21.93 -10.87 16.58
C ILE A 471 21.17 -9.97 17.56
N GLN A 472 20.58 -8.89 17.06
CA GLN A 472 19.73 -7.97 17.83
C GLN A 472 18.24 -8.26 17.65
N GLU A 473 17.86 -8.73 16.47
CA GLU A 473 16.48 -9.04 16.14
C GLU A 473 16.41 -10.35 15.37
N LEU A 474 15.54 -11.26 15.82
CA LEU A 474 15.35 -12.58 15.25
C LEU A 474 13.87 -12.75 14.88
N ASP A 475 13.59 -13.13 13.63
CA ASP A 475 12.23 -13.47 13.19
C ASP A 475 12.17 -14.91 12.67
N ILE A 476 11.16 -15.66 13.12
CA ILE A 476 10.85 -17.01 12.60
C ILE A 476 9.46 -16.97 11.99
N PHE A 477 9.36 -17.24 10.68
CA PHE A 477 8.09 -17.07 9.96
C PHE A 477 7.10 -18.25 10.12
N LYS A 478 7.01 -18.85 11.32
CA LYS A 478 6.09 -19.94 11.68
C LYS A 478 5.57 -19.74 13.11
N GLY A 479 4.42 -20.35 13.42
CA GLY A 479 4.00 -20.58 14.81
C GLY A 479 4.95 -21.51 15.55
N LEU A 480 5.09 -21.30 16.86
CA LEU A 480 5.97 -22.08 17.72
C LEU A 480 5.19 -22.89 18.76
N ASN A 481 5.77 -24.01 19.18
CA ASN A 481 5.42 -24.71 20.41
C ASN A 481 6.39 -24.37 21.56
N ASP A 482 6.13 -24.91 22.76
CA ASP A 482 6.97 -24.69 23.94
C ASP A 482 8.41 -25.17 23.78
N ASP A 483 8.63 -26.31 23.11
CA ASP A 483 9.97 -26.87 22.92
C ASP A 483 10.81 -25.98 22.00
N GLU A 484 10.24 -25.53 20.88
CA GLU A 484 10.89 -24.59 19.96
C GLU A 484 11.17 -23.25 20.66
N MET A 485 10.22 -22.74 21.47
CA MET A 485 10.41 -21.51 22.25
C MET A 485 11.54 -21.65 23.28
N ASN A 486 11.71 -22.82 23.91
CA ASN A 486 12.83 -23.10 24.79
C ASN A 486 14.18 -23.07 24.06
N ILE A 487 14.23 -23.51 22.80
CA ILE A 487 15.43 -23.33 21.96
C ILE A 487 15.73 -21.84 21.78
N ILE A 488 14.72 -21.02 21.48
CA ILE A 488 14.89 -19.57 21.30
C ILE A 488 15.36 -18.89 22.59
N ILE A 489 14.81 -19.29 23.74
CA ILE A 489 15.24 -18.80 25.05
C ILE A 489 16.73 -19.11 25.28
N ASN A 490 17.17 -20.33 24.99
CA ASN A 490 18.57 -20.72 25.13
C ASN A 490 19.49 -19.97 24.16
N PHE A 491 19.07 -19.81 22.91
CA PHE A 491 19.77 -18.95 21.95
C PHE A 491 19.89 -17.51 22.46
N ALA A 492 18.81 -16.92 22.97
CA ALA A 492 18.79 -15.54 23.48
C ALA A 492 19.78 -15.35 24.64
N ARG A 493 19.87 -16.32 25.56
CA ARG A 493 20.85 -16.33 26.66
C ARG A 493 22.29 -16.37 26.12
N ASN A 494 22.57 -17.23 25.14
CA ASN A 494 23.90 -17.38 24.55
C ASN A 494 24.32 -16.15 23.72
N ASN A 495 23.39 -15.60 22.95
CA ASN A 495 23.60 -14.44 22.10
C ASN A 495 23.81 -13.14 22.91
N GLY A 496 23.14 -13.00 24.05
CA GLY A 496 23.33 -11.91 25.01
C GLY A 496 22.89 -10.51 24.56
N ASN A 497 22.48 -10.33 23.30
CA ASN A 497 22.14 -9.03 22.69
C ASN A 497 20.77 -9.03 21.99
N LEU A 498 19.95 -10.07 22.16
CA LEU A 498 18.67 -10.20 21.47
C LEU A 498 17.64 -9.25 22.09
N LYS A 499 17.24 -8.22 21.33
CA LYS A 499 16.32 -7.16 21.76
C LYS A 499 14.87 -7.44 21.35
N LYS A 500 14.70 -8.06 20.19
CA LYS A 500 13.38 -8.39 19.65
C LYS A 500 13.35 -9.81 19.10
N PHE A 501 12.27 -10.51 19.40
CA PHE A 501 11.92 -11.77 18.79
C PHE A 501 10.52 -11.71 18.17
N GLY A 502 10.40 -12.03 16.89
CA GLY A 502 9.13 -12.12 16.19
C GLY A 502 8.86 -13.55 15.71
N TYR A 503 7.61 -13.98 15.82
CA TYR A 503 7.15 -15.23 15.22
C TYR A 503 5.74 -15.08 14.65
N LYS A 504 5.34 -15.95 13.72
CA LYS A 504 3.99 -15.90 13.12
C LYS A 504 2.98 -16.40 14.16
N LYS A 505 2.07 -15.54 14.63
CA LYS A 505 0.97 -16.00 15.50
C LYS A 505 -0.10 -16.61 14.62
N VAL A 506 0.01 -17.92 14.38
CA VAL A 506 -0.99 -18.63 13.58
C VAL A 506 -2.28 -18.70 14.39
N PHE A 507 -3.42 -18.34 13.79
CA PHE A 507 -4.75 -18.52 14.40
C PHE A 507 -5.20 -19.99 14.49
N SER A 508 -4.31 -20.95 14.19
CA SER A 508 -4.56 -22.39 14.32
C SER A 508 -4.11 -22.88 15.70
N ASN A 509 -4.72 -23.98 16.16
CA ASN A 509 -4.43 -24.68 17.41
C ASN A 509 -2.99 -25.26 17.51
N GLU A 510 -2.08 -24.91 16.59
CA GLU A 510 -0.70 -25.42 16.53
C GLU A 510 0.35 -24.45 17.10
N SER A 511 0.03 -23.16 17.24
CA SER A 511 0.89 -22.23 18.00
C SER A 511 0.47 -22.22 19.47
N ASN A 512 1.05 -23.14 20.25
CA ASN A 512 0.73 -23.35 21.66
C ASN A 512 1.95 -23.05 22.55
N VAL A 513 2.50 -21.83 22.46
CA VAL A 513 3.42 -21.38 23.49
C VAL A 513 2.61 -21.07 24.74
N SER A 514 2.83 -21.83 25.81
CA SER A 514 2.16 -21.65 27.09
C SER A 514 2.51 -20.30 27.71
N ASP A 515 1.59 -19.76 28.53
CA ASP A 515 1.84 -18.50 29.26
C ASP A 515 3.11 -18.57 30.11
N LEU A 516 3.42 -19.75 30.67
CA LEU A 516 4.65 -19.98 31.44
C LEU A 516 5.90 -19.79 30.57
N CYS A 517 5.98 -20.49 29.43
CA CYS A 517 7.11 -20.39 28.50
C CYS A 517 7.23 -18.98 27.91
N PHE A 518 6.10 -18.36 27.56
CA PHE A 518 6.06 -16.98 27.05
C PHE A 518 6.56 -15.96 28.09
N ASN A 519 6.18 -16.12 29.36
CA ASN A 519 6.64 -15.25 30.44
C ASN A 519 8.14 -15.44 30.72
N GLU A 520 8.65 -16.67 30.65
CA GLU A 520 10.09 -16.94 30.72
C GLU A 520 10.83 -16.24 29.58
N ALA A 521 10.37 -16.37 28.34
CA ALA A 521 10.97 -15.69 27.20
C ALA A 521 10.97 -14.16 27.38
N LYS A 522 9.87 -13.57 27.86
CA LYS A 522 9.79 -12.12 28.14
C LYS A 522 10.73 -11.65 29.25
N SER A 523 11.14 -12.53 30.15
CA SER A 523 12.13 -12.18 31.17
C SER A 523 13.55 -11.98 30.61
N ILE A 524 13.80 -12.51 29.40
CA ILE A 524 15.11 -12.50 28.73
C ILE A 524 15.09 -11.59 27.50
N ILE A 525 14.00 -11.62 26.72
CA ILE A 525 13.85 -10.91 25.46
C ILE A 525 12.90 -9.72 25.67
N PRO A 526 13.37 -8.46 25.54
CA PRO A 526 12.58 -7.27 25.84
C PRO A 526 11.28 -7.13 25.03
N ILE A 527 11.32 -7.49 23.74
CA ILE A 527 10.18 -7.33 22.83
C ILE A 527 9.90 -8.67 22.17
N ILE A 528 8.69 -9.21 22.40
CA ILE A 528 8.19 -10.42 21.73
C ILE A 528 6.88 -10.07 21.02
N GLY A 529 6.79 -10.35 19.72
CA GLY A 529 5.63 -9.95 18.90
C GLY A 529 5.49 -10.74 17.60
N GLU A 530 4.70 -10.18 16.68
CA GLU A 530 4.58 -10.72 15.32
C GLU A 530 5.90 -10.52 14.57
N ALA A 531 6.30 -11.53 13.80
CA ALA A 531 7.39 -11.40 12.84
C ALA A 531 7.11 -10.27 11.82
N ARG A 532 8.16 -9.68 11.27
CA ARG A 532 8.04 -8.63 10.24
C ARG A 532 7.32 -9.18 9.01
N HIS A 533 6.51 -8.33 8.38
CA HIS A 533 5.86 -8.67 7.12
C HIS A 533 6.92 -8.81 6.01
N ILE A 534 6.91 -9.95 5.33
CA ILE A 534 7.75 -10.25 4.17
C ILE A 534 6.92 -10.09 2.89
N LYS A 535 7.52 -9.51 1.85
CA LYS A 535 6.80 -9.23 0.59
C LYS A 535 6.81 -10.40 -0.39
N HIS A 536 7.92 -11.14 -0.46
CA HIS A 536 8.16 -12.14 -1.51
C HIS A 536 7.69 -13.55 -1.20
N TYR A 537 6.92 -13.71 -0.12
CA TYR A 537 6.38 -14.98 0.30
C TYR A 537 4.86 -14.88 0.37
N VAL A 538 4.19 -15.70 -0.44
CA VAL A 538 2.75 -15.91 -0.38
C VAL A 538 2.49 -17.40 -0.48
N ILE A 539 2.32 -18.06 0.66
CA ILE A 539 1.36 -19.16 0.79
C ILE A 539 0.60 -18.91 2.10
N ASN A 540 -0.72 -18.74 1.98
CA ASN A 540 -1.66 -18.52 3.10
C ASN A 540 -1.64 -19.69 4.09
#